data_AF-A0A1V5CHY7-F1
#
_entry.id   AF-A0A1V5CHY7-F1
#
_cell.length_a   1.000
_cell.length_b   1.000
_cell.length_c   1.000
_cell.angle_alpha   90.00
_cell.angle_beta   90.00
_cell.angle_gamma   90.00
#
_symmetry.space_group_name_H-M   'P 1'
#
loop_
_entity.id
_entity.type
_entity.pdbx_description
1 polymer ?
#
loop_
_entity_poly.entity_id
_entity_poly.type
_entity_poly.pdbx_seq_one_letter_code
_entity_poly.pdbx_strand_id
1 'polypeptide(L)'
;MNSSCDRYRSLVIVCNARGRNNEPLDDEVKRKIYDYLEKPTAANWSDISGIHVNSRLLTLWQAVRKVDPTFPATGRRHETETGRVVKEWERIPHPDLVLRALRYAQGESRPSAA
;
A
#
# COMPACT_ATOMS: atom_id res chain seq x y z
N MET A 1 2.68 -15.58 19.90
CA MET A 1 1.68 -14.52 19.66
C MET A 1 1.06 -14.77 18.28
N ASN A 2 -0.27 -14.74 18.20
CA ASN A 2 -1.12 -15.49 17.25
C ASN A 2 -0.94 -15.12 15.77
N SER A 3 -0.02 -15.81 15.06
CA SER A 3 0.15 -15.71 13.60
C SER A 3 -1.13 -15.97 12.79
N SER A 4 -2.11 -16.65 13.38
CA SER A 4 -3.43 -16.89 12.76
C SER A 4 -4.31 -15.63 12.80
N CYS A 5 -4.39 -14.92 13.94
CA CYS A 5 -5.23 -13.73 14.09
C CYS A 5 -4.74 -12.55 13.24
N ASP A 6 -3.43 -12.36 13.13
CA ASP A 6 -2.86 -11.29 12.30
C ASP A 6 -3.09 -11.54 10.80
N ARG A 7 -3.04 -12.80 10.37
CA ARG A 7 -3.35 -13.20 8.99
C ARG A 7 -4.82 -12.94 8.63
N TYR A 8 -5.76 -13.32 9.50
CA TYR A 8 -7.19 -13.04 9.28
C TYR A 8 -7.49 -11.54 9.22
N ARG A 9 -6.81 -10.74 10.06
CA ARG A 9 -6.96 -9.28 10.05
C ARG A 9 -6.44 -8.67 8.74
N SER A 10 -5.28 -9.08 8.26
CA SER A 10 -4.76 -8.63 6.96
C SER A 10 -5.68 -9.03 5.81
N LEU A 11 -6.24 -10.24 5.84
CA LEU A 11 -7.16 -10.74 4.82
C LEU A 11 -8.40 -9.85 4.70
N VAL A 12 -9.05 -9.53 5.83
CA VAL A 12 -10.25 -8.68 5.84
C VAL A 12 -9.95 -7.28 5.30
N ILE A 13 -8.82 -6.69 5.67
CA ILE A 13 -8.44 -5.33 5.21
C ILE A 13 -8.20 -5.32 3.71
N VAL A 14 -7.40 -6.25 3.20
CA VAL A 14 -7.01 -6.29 1.78
C VAL A 14 -8.20 -6.69 0.90
N CYS A 15 -9.02 -7.65 1.32
CA CYS A 15 -10.21 -8.06 0.55
C CYS A 15 -11.27 -6.97 0.43
N ASN A 16 -11.39 -6.09 1.43
CA ASN A 16 -12.35 -4.97 1.40
C ASN A 16 -11.77 -3.69 0.76
N ALA A 17 -10.49 -3.68 0.38
CA ALA A 17 -9.88 -2.51 -0.23
C ALA A 17 -10.46 -2.24 -1.62
N ARG A 18 -10.78 -0.98 -1.89
CA ARG A 18 -11.31 -0.47 -3.16
C ARG A 18 -10.34 0.49 -3.83
N GLY A 19 -10.30 0.46 -5.16
CA GLY A 19 -9.39 1.25 -5.99
C GLY A 19 -10.01 2.51 -6.58
N ARG A 20 -9.48 2.93 -7.74
CA ARG A 20 -9.79 4.19 -8.44
C ARG A 20 -11.28 4.42 -8.74
N ASN A 21 -12.03 3.38 -9.07
CA ASN A 21 -13.45 3.51 -9.42
C ASN A 21 -14.38 3.21 -8.23
N ASN A 22 -13.83 3.14 -7.01
CA ASN A 22 -14.52 2.57 -5.85
C ASN A 22 -14.92 1.09 -6.05
N GLU A 23 -14.32 0.41 -7.02
CA GLU A 23 -14.46 -1.04 -7.24
C GLU A 23 -13.48 -1.79 -6.34
N PRO A 24 -13.80 -3.03 -5.92
CA PRO A 24 -12.84 -3.88 -5.22
C PRO A 24 -11.53 -3.98 -6.00
N LEU A 25 -10.39 -4.03 -5.31
CA LEU A 25 -9.11 -4.30 -5.97
C LEU A 25 -9.15 -5.65 -6.68
N ASP A 26 -8.52 -5.75 -7.84
CA ASP A 26 -8.39 -7.01 -8.59
C ASP A 26 -7.68 -8.07 -7.75
N ASP A 27 -8.01 -9.33 -7.98
CA ASP A 27 -7.43 -10.44 -7.19
C ASP A 27 -5.91 -10.56 -7.39
N GLU A 28 -5.40 -10.21 -8.57
CA GLU A 28 -3.96 -10.13 -8.81
C GLU A 28 -3.29 -9.07 -7.93
N VAL A 29 -3.93 -7.89 -7.81
CA VAL A 29 -3.46 -6.80 -6.95
C VAL A 29 -3.49 -7.23 -5.49
N LYS A 30 -4.60 -7.85 -5.04
CA LYS A 30 -4.71 -8.38 -3.67
C LYS A 30 -3.60 -9.38 -3.38
N ARG A 31 -3.32 -10.31 -4.30
CA ARG A 31 -2.22 -11.28 -4.18
C ARG A 31 -0.86 -10.60 -4.03
N LYS A 32 -0.54 -9.61 -4.87
CA LYS A 32 0.71 -8.84 -4.77
C LYS A 32 0.84 -8.13 -3.42
N ILE A 33 -0.26 -7.60 -2.87
CA ILE A 33 -0.28 -7.00 -1.54
C ILE A 33 -0.01 -8.08 -0.47
N TYR A 34 -0.60 -9.27 -0.56
CA TYR A 34 -0.31 -10.36 0.38
C TYR A 34 1.15 -10.81 0.32
N ASP A 35 1.71 -10.98 -0.89
CA ASP A 35 3.11 -11.35 -1.09
C ASP A 35 4.05 -10.32 -0.42
N TYR A 36 3.69 -9.03 -0.48
CA TYR A 36 4.39 -7.97 0.24
C TYR A 36 4.28 -8.09 1.76
N LEU A 37 3.07 -8.34 2.28
CA LEU A 37 2.83 -8.42 3.72
C LEU A 37 3.54 -9.63 4.35
N GLU A 38 3.66 -10.73 3.62
CA GLU A 38 4.36 -11.94 4.08
C GLU A 38 5.89 -11.79 3.99
N LYS A 39 6.39 -11.21 2.90
CA LYS A 39 7.83 -11.07 2.66
C LYS A 39 8.15 -9.70 2.06
N PRO A 40 8.23 -8.63 2.86
CA PRO A 40 8.44 -7.28 2.33
C PRO A 40 9.84 -7.14 1.72
N THR A 41 9.90 -6.68 0.47
CA THR A 41 11.14 -6.40 -0.28
C THR A 41 10.98 -5.12 -1.11
N ALA A 42 12.08 -4.56 -1.60
CA ALA A 42 12.03 -3.41 -2.52
C ALA A 42 11.34 -3.74 -3.85
N ALA A 43 11.45 -4.99 -4.31
CA ALA A 43 10.85 -5.44 -5.56
C ALA A 43 9.32 -5.48 -5.46
N ASN A 44 8.76 -6.25 -4.53
CA ASN A 44 7.32 -6.32 -4.35
C ASN A 44 6.71 -5.02 -3.78
N TRP A 45 7.47 -4.18 -3.07
CA TRP A 45 7.01 -2.81 -2.78
C TRP A 45 6.80 -2.01 -4.07
N SER A 46 7.73 -2.12 -5.03
CA SER A 46 7.61 -1.44 -6.32
C SER A 46 6.35 -1.87 -7.07
N ASP A 47 6.01 -3.16 -7.01
CA ASP A 47 4.84 -3.73 -7.68
C ASP A 47 3.51 -3.17 -7.14
N ILE A 48 3.46 -2.76 -5.86
CA ILE A 48 2.21 -2.31 -5.22
C ILE A 48 2.15 -0.81 -4.91
N SER A 49 3.30 -0.13 -4.84
CA SER A 49 3.40 1.27 -4.39
C SER A 49 2.57 2.25 -5.22
N GLY A 50 2.43 1.99 -6.52
CA GLY A 50 1.69 2.80 -7.48
C GLY A 50 0.19 2.49 -7.59
N ILE A 51 -0.30 1.46 -6.88
CA ILE A 51 -1.70 1.03 -6.96
C ILE A 51 -2.60 2.10 -6.32
N HIS A 52 -3.64 2.52 -7.04
CA HIS A 52 -4.66 3.41 -6.49
C HIS A 52 -5.55 2.66 -5.50
N VAL A 53 -5.62 3.17 -4.28
CA VAL A 53 -6.32 2.54 -3.14
C VAL A 53 -7.53 3.35 -2.67
N ASN A 54 -8.00 4.30 -3.47
CA ASN A 54 -9.31 4.95 -3.32
C ASN A 54 -9.76 5.65 -4.62
N SER A 55 -10.96 6.22 -4.59
CA SER A 55 -11.55 6.97 -5.71
C SER A 55 -10.95 8.35 -5.97
N ARG A 56 -10.09 8.85 -5.08
CA ARG A 56 -9.42 10.15 -5.19
C ARG A 56 -8.03 10.04 -5.82
N LEU A 57 -7.74 8.94 -6.51
CA LEU A 57 -6.43 8.65 -7.11
C LEU A 57 -5.30 8.65 -6.08
N LEU A 58 -5.58 8.29 -4.83
CA LEU A 58 -4.54 8.13 -3.81
C LEU A 58 -3.83 6.79 -4.05
N THR A 59 -2.52 6.84 -4.30
CA THR A 59 -1.72 5.61 -4.41
C THR A 59 -1.38 5.05 -3.03
N LEU A 60 -1.04 3.76 -2.96
CA LEU A 60 -0.64 3.13 -1.71
C LEU A 60 0.57 3.82 -1.07
N TRP A 61 1.55 4.26 -1.88
CA TRP A 61 2.67 5.07 -1.40
C TRP A 61 2.23 6.41 -0.80
N GLN A 62 1.30 7.11 -1.45
CA GLN A 62 0.76 8.36 -0.91
C GLN A 62 -0.02 8.12 0.39
N ALA A 63 -0.79 7.02 0.48
CA ALA A 63 -1.49 6.63 1.71
C ALA A 63 -0.51 6.33 2.86
N VAL A 64 0.59 5.63 2.59
CA VAL A 64 1.67 5.40 3.56
C VAL A 64 2.21 6.74 4.08
N ARG A 65 2.50 7.69 3.20
CA ARG A 65 2.98 9.03 3.58
C ARG A 65 1.97 9.85 4.38
N LYS A 66 0.67 9.58 4.24
CA LYS A 66 -0.37 10.22 5.06
C LYS A 66 -0.41 9.66 6.48
N VAL A 67 -0.09 8.37 6.65
CA VAL A 67 -0.05 7.71 7.96
C VAL A 67 1.29 7.96 8.67
N ASP A 68 2.39 7.99 7.92
CA ASP A 68 3.75 8.27 8.40
C ASP A 68 4.38 9.39 7.55
N PRO A 69 4.29 10.67 7.99
CA PRO A 69 4.90 11.80 7.29
C PRO A 69 6.43 11.74 7.20
N THR A 70 7.09 10.92 8.01
CA THR A 70 8.56 10.73 7.95
C THR A 70 8.96 9.80 6.80
N PHE A 71 7.99 9.15 6.14
CA PHE A 71 8.26 8.24 5.05
C PHE A 71 8.80 8.98 3.82
N PRO A 72 9.82 8.45 3.12
CA PRO A 72 10.48 9.14 2.02
C PRO A 72 9.51 9.72 0.99
N ALA A 73 9.68 11.01 0.71
CA ALA A 73 8.89 11.77 -0.25
C ALA A 73 9.26 11.50 -1.71
N THR A 74 10.35 10.76 -1.94
CA THR A 74 10.77 10.29 -3.26
C THR A 74 10.89 8.78 -3.25
N GLY A 75 10.33 8.12 -4.26
CA GLY A 75 10.44 6.67 -4.42
C GLY A 75 11.61 6.22 -5.30
N ARG A 76 11.56 4.94 -5.69
CA ARG A 76 12.45 4.35 -6.69
C ARG A 76 12.34 5.09 -8.02
N ARG A 77 13.47 5.36 -8.67
CA ARG A 77 13.53 6.05 -9.97
C ARG A 77 14.19 5.16 -11.01
N HIS A 78 13.55 5.10 -12.18
CA HIS A 78 14.08 4.47 -13.36
C HIS A 78 14.62 5.53 -14.33
N GLU A 79 15.70 5.19 -15.01
CA GLU A 79 16.17 5.89 -16.19
C GLU A 79 15.16 5.69 -17.32
N THR A 80 14.76 6.78 -17.97
CA THR A 80 13.69 6.75 -18.98
C THR A 80 14.07 5.96 -20.22
N GLU A 81 15.35 5.95 -20.60
CA GLU A 81 15.82 5.35 -21.85
C GLU A 81 16.06 3.84 -21.72
N THR A 82 16.68 3.40 -20.62
CA THR A 82 17.06 1.98 -20.43
C THR A 82 16.12 1.22 -19.50
N GLY A 83 15.24 1.92 -18.77
CA GLY A 83 14.44 1.35 -17.69
C GLY A 83 15.26 0.95 -16.45
N ARG A 84 16.58 1.19 -16.46
CA ARG A 84 17.47 0.82 -15.34
C ARG A 84 17.14 1.63 -14.10
N VAL A 85 17.22 0.98 -12.94
CA VAL A 85 17.02 1.66 -11.67
C VAL A 85 18.24 2.54 -11.38
N VAL A 86 18.01 3.85 -11.27
CA VAL A 86 19.03 4.85 -10.96
C VAL A 86 18.96 5.33 -9.51
N LYS A 87 17.83 5.09 -8.84
CA LYS A 87 17.67 5.32 -7.41
C LYS A 87 16.79 4.21 -6.83
N GLU A 88 17.31 3.48 -5.85
CA GLU A 88 16.52 2.52 -5.10
C GLU A 88 15.64 3.18 -4.03
N TRP A 89 14.68 2.43 -3.50
CA TRP A 89 13.88 2.86 -2.36
C TRP A 89 14.80 3.14 -1.16
N GLU A 90 14.74 4.34 -0.62
CA GLU A 90 15.45 4.70 0.62
C GLU A 90 14.94 3.90 1.82
N ARG A 91 13.61 3.68 1.86
CA ARG A 91 12.92 2.86 2.86
C ARG A 91 11.71 2.21 2.23
N ILE A 92 11.40 0.99 2.64
CA ILE A 92 10.12 0.31 2.37
C ILE A 92 9.27 0.29 3.65
N PRO A 93 7.93 0.36 3.56
CA PRO A 93 7.08 0.39 4.75
C PRO A 93 7.00 -0.99 5.43
N HIS A 94 6.97 -1.01 6.77
CA HIS A 94 6.62 -2.23 7.50
C HIS A 94 5.20 -2.71 7.09
N PRO A 95 4.91 -4.03 7.05
CA PRO A 95 3.57 -4.55 6.74
C PRO A 95 2.43 -3.88 7.51
N ASP A 96 2.61 -3.60 8.80
CA ASP A 96 1.60 -2.88 9.60
C ASP A 96 1.29 -1.47 9.09
N LEU A 97 2.30 -0.77 8.58
CA LEU A 97 2.13 0.57 8.01
C LEU A 97 1.33 0.50 6.70
N VAL A 98 1.54 -0.55 5.90
CA VAL A 98 0.74 -0.81 4.69
C VAL A 98 -0.72 -1.09 5.05
N LEU A 99 -0.98 -1.92 6.05
CA LEU A 99 -2.34 -2.19 6.52
C LEU A 99 -3.03 -0.92 7.03
N ARG A 100 -2.32 -0.09 7.81
CA ARG A 100 -2.84 1.22 8.26
C ARG A 100 -3.11 2.16 7.09
N ALA A 101 -2.24 2.19 6.08
CA ALA A 101 -2.41 3.01 4.89
C ALA A 101 -3.64 2.59 4.08
N LEU A 102 -3.87 1.29 3.91
CA LEU A 102 -5.08 0.76 3.27
C LEU A 102 -6.34 1.18 4.04
N ARG A 103 -6.35 1.05 5.37
CA ARG A 103 -7.48 1.49 6.22
C ARG A 103 -7.73 2.99 6.12
N TYR A 104 -6.67 3.80 6.13
CA TYR A 104 -6.75 5.24 5.92
C TYR A 104 -7.39 5.57 4.57
N ALA A 105 -7.00 4.86 3.50
CA ALA A 105 -7.51 5.09 2.15
C ALA A 105 -8.98 4.68 1.97
N GLN A 106 -9.40 3.57 2.60
CA GLN A 106 -10.80 3.11 2.59
C GLN A 106 -11.72 3.98 3.45
N GLY A 107 -11.16 4.87 4.26
CA GLY A 107 -11.94 5.70 5.13
C GLY A 107 -12.57 4.89 6.27
N GLU A 108 -11.77 4.51 7.25
CA GLU A 108 -12.07 5.02 8.59
C GLU A 108 -11.94 6.58 8.54
N SER A 109 -12.60 7.35 7.65
CA SER A 109 -13.95 7.93 7.76
C SER A 109 -14.51 7.95 9.17
N ARG A 110 -13.85 8.70 10.04
CA ARG A 110 -14.61 9.58 10.93
C ARG A 110 -14.31 11.02 10.52
N PRO A 111 -15.12 11.67 9.68
CA PRO A 111 -15.39 13.06 9.95
C PRO A 111 -16.19 13.10 11.26
N SER A 112 -15.73 13.95 12.15
CA SER A 112 -16.42 14.43 13.34
C SER A 112 -17.93 14.48 13.15
N ALA A 113 -18.66 14.08 14.18
CA ALA A 113 -20.01 14.58 14.38
C ALA A 113 -19.95 16.12 14.28
N ALA A 114 -20.79 16.68 13.43
CA ALA A 114 -21.20 18.07 13.43
C ALA A 114 -22.71 18.07 13.59
#